data_AF-A0A2S7WJX9-F1
#
_entry.id   AF-A0A2S7WJX9-F1
#
_cell.length_a   1.000
_cell.length_b   1.000
_cell.length_c   1.000
_cell.angle_alpha   90.00
_cell.angle_beta   90.00
_cell.angle_gamma   90.00
#
_symmetry.space_group_name_H-M   'P 1'
#
loop_
_entity.id
_entity.type
_entity.pdbx_description
1 polymer ?
#
loop_
_entity_poly.entity_id
_entity_poly.type
_entity_poly.pdbx_seq_one_letter_code
_entity_poly.pdbx_strand_id
1 'polypeptide(L)'
;MVVKDITNSIEKIAPLDYAEDFDNVGLLVGKFNTKVTGVLVTLDTLEETVDEAIAKNCNLIVSFHPIIFSGLKKLNGKSYVERVVLKAIKNDIAIYATHTALDNSKNGVSAKIADVLGLINTKILIPKRGIIKKLTTYVPVNDANVLRKELFNAGAGNVGNYDNCSFNVLGDGTFRGNNESNPTIGKKGENNTEKEIKISVIFESKNEVSVLNTLQENHPYEEVAYEIITTENVHQDIGMGMIGELPSEMNEKDFLSFLKKRMKTDCVRHSALLDKNIKKIAVLGGSGAFAISNAKKAGADAYISADFKYHEFFKAEKSILLADIGHYESEQFTKNLLVDYLTKKFSNFAIILSEKSTNPIYYI
;
A
#
# COMPACT_ATOMS: atom_id res chain seq x y z
N MET A 1 20.50 -1.13 15.04
CA MET A 1 19.23 -1.19 14.32
C MET A 1 18.20 -1.94 15.13
N VAL A 2 17.00 -1.41 15.18
CA VAL A 2 15.82 -1.97 15.84
C VAL A 2 14.73 -2.27 14.82
N VAL A 3 13.68 -3.02 15.21
CA VAL A 3 12.56 -3.36 14.33
C VAL A 3 11.99 -2.12 13.63
N LYS A 4 11.84 -1.00 14.35
CA LYS A 4 11.36 0.28 13.81
C LYS A 4 12.14 0.76 12.59
N ASP A 5 13.46 0.56 12.55
CA ASP A 5 14.28 0.99 11.43
C ASP A 5 13.94 0.20 10.15
N ILE A 6 13.61 -1.09 10.32
CA ILE A 6 13.22 -1.98 9.23
C ILE A 6 11.83 -1.64 8.72
N THR A 7 10.85 -1.54 9.64
CA THR A 7 9.45 -1.27 9.28
C THR A 7 9.34 0.10 8.61
N ASN A 8 9.97 1.14 9.16
CA ASN A 8 10.04 2.46 8.53
C ASN A 8 10.64 2.42 7.11
N SER A 9 11.56 1.50 6.83
CA SER A 9 12.08 1.36 5.45
C SER A 9 11.08 0.67 4.54
N ILE A 10 10.41 -0.39 5.00
CA ILE A 10 9.37 -1.09 4.22
C ILE A 10 8.21 -0.13 3.91
N GLU A 11 7.80 0.65 4.91
CA GLU A 11 6.72 1.64 4.80
C GLU A 11 7.04 2.78 3.81
N LYS A 12 8.29 2.94 3.35
CA LYS A 12 8.59 3.85 2.23
C LYS A 12 8.07 3.35 0.88
N ILE A 13 7.99 2.03 0.70
CA ILE A 13 7.47 1.41 -0.53
C ILE A 13 6.04 0.89 -0.36
N ALA A 14 5.62 0.60 0.87
CA ALA A 14 4.27 0.18 1.21
C ALA A 14 3.78 0.91 2.49
N PRO A 15 3.51 2.22 2.43
CA PRO A 15 2.92 2.96 3.55
C PRO A 15 1.66 2.28 4.07
N LEU A 16 1.50 2.19 5.39
CA LEU A 16 0.34 1.51 5.99
C LEU A 16 -0.99 2.18 5.61
N ASP A 17 -1.00 3.50 5.37
CA ASP A 17 -2.18 4.23 4.88
C ASP A 17 -2.67 3.78 3.50
N TYR A 18 -1.88 2.99 2.77
CA TYR A 18 -2.29 2.43 1.49
C TYR A 18 -3.09 1.14 1.66
N ALA A 19 -3.10 0.52 2.84
CA ALA A 19 -3.88 -0.69 3.10
C ALA A 19 -5.38 -0.45 2.94
N GLU A 20 -6.12 -1.51 2.67
CA GLU A 20 -7.59 -1.49 2.70
C GLU A 20 -8.11 -1.47 4.14
N ASP A 21 -9.29 -0.89 4.35
CA ASP A 21 -9.86 -0.66 5.68
C ASP A 21 -10.12 -1.96 6.48
N PHE A 22 -10.26 -3.09 5.78
CA PHE A 22 -10.48 -4.39 6.41
C PHE A 22 -9.19 -5.10 6.83
N ASP A 23 -8.02 -4.57 6.43
CA ASP A 23 -6.74 -5.24 6.55
C ASP A 23 -6.11 -5.09 7.95
N ASN A 24 -5.12 -5.92 8.26
CA ASN A 24 -4.32 -5.85 9.47
C ASN A 24 -2.83 -5.90 9.14
N VAL A 25 -2.26 -4.74 8.77
CA VAL A 25 -0.86 -4.55 8.38
C VAL A 25 -0.02 -3.96 9.51
N GLY A 26 1.30 -3.96 9.33
CA GLY A 26 2.24 -3.41 10.30
C GLY A 26 2.84 -4.47 11.23
N LEU A 27 3.30 -4.04 12.42
CA LEU A 27 3.89 -4.93 13.42
C LEU A 27 2.79 -5.67 14.21
N LEU A 28 2.64 -6.96 13.96
CA LEU A 28 1.59 -7.80 14.55
C LEU A 28 2.02 -8.47 15.87
N VAL A 29 3.30 -8.81 15.98
CA VAL A 29 3.89 -9.44 17.18
C VAL A 29 5.25 -8.79 17.45
N GLY A 30 5.56 -8.53 18.72
CA GLY A 30 6.85 -8.00 19.15
C GLY A 30 6.82 -6.52 19.54
N LYS A 31 7.98 -5.85 19.51
CA LYS A 31 8.15 -4.44 19.88
C LYS A 31 9.03 -3.71 18.88
N PHE A 32 8.69 -2.46 18.56
CA PHE A 32 9.45 -1.62 17.64
C PHE A 32 10.90 -1.35 18.07
N ASN A 33 11.18 -1.33 19.37
CA ASN A 33 12.51 -1.06 19.92
C ASN A 33 13.38 -2.31 20.10
N THR A 34 12.88 -3.51 19.74
CA THR A 34 13.68 -4.74 19.79
C THR A 34 14.86 -4.65 18.81
N LYS A 35 16.07 -4.93 19.28
CA LYS A 35 17.27 -5.00 18.44
C LYS A 35 17.16 -6.18 17.46
N VAL A 36 17.40 -5.93 16.17
CA VAL A 36 17.31 -6.97 15.14
C VAL A 36 18.62 -7.77 15.05
N THR A 37 18.53 -9.10 15.05
CA THR A 37 19.65 -10.04 14.84
C THR A 37 19.66 -10.62 13.44
N GLY A 38 18.49 -10.70 12.80
CA GLY A 38 18.30 -11.21 11.45
C GLY A 38 16.84 -11.07 11.02
N VAL A 39 16.61 -10.99 9.71
CA VAL A 39 15.27 -10.85 9.12
C VAL A 39 14.99 -12.05 8.23
N LEU A 40 13.90 -12.76 8.48
CA LEU A 40 13.38 -13.79 7.58
C LEU A 40 12.21 -13.21 6.79
N VAL A 41 12.25 -13.29 5.47
CA VAL A 41 11.19 -12.81 4.58
C VAL A 41 10.42 -13.99 3.99
N THR A 42 9.09 -13.95 4.08
CA THR A 42 8.20 -15.03 3.66
C THR A 42 6.94 -14.47 2.97
N LEU A 43 6.16 -15.34 2.31
CA LEU A 43 4.80 -14.99 1.90
C LEU A 43 3.86 -15.11 3.11
N ASP A 44 3.78 -16.32 3.68
CA ASP A 44 2.98 -16.64 4.86
C ASP A 44 3.86 -16.95 6.07
N THR A 45 3.41 -16.55 7.26
CA THR A 45 4.07 -16.90 8.53
C THR A 45 3.40 -18.13 9.15
N LEU A 46 3.97 -19.32 8.92
CA LEU A 46 3.50 -20.59 9.50
C LEU A 46 4.42 -21.06 10.63
N GLU A 47 4.04 -22.13 11.33
CA GLU A 47 4.82 -22.67 12.45
C GLU A 47 6.24 -23.08 12.02
N GLU A 48 6.34 -23.64 10.81
CA GLU A 48 7.62 -24.00 10.19
C GLU A 48 8.46 -22.79 9.80
N THR A 49 7.84 -21.67 9.44
CA THR A 49 8.53 -20.41 9.18
C THR A 49 9.13 -19.83 10.45
N VAL A 50 8.44 -19.98 11.58
CA VAL A 50 9.00 -19.61 12.90
C VAL A 50 10.16 -20.54 13.27
N ASP A 51 10.06 -21.85 13.00
CA ASP A 51 11.18 -22.78 13.20
C ASP A 51 12.40 -22.42 12.35
N GLU A 52 12.17 -22.03 11.10
CA GLU A 52 13.23 -21.56 10.21
C GLU A 52 13.89 -20.28 10.76
N ALA A 53 13.10 -19.32 11.24
CA ALA A 53 13.63 -18.10 11.84
C ALA A 53 14.50 -18.41 13.06
N ILE A 54 14.07 -19.33 13.94
CA ILE A 54 14.85 -19.80 15.09
C ILE A 54 16.17 -20.44 14.60
N ALA A 55 16.09 -21.38 13.67
CA ALA A 55 17.25 -22.10 13.16
C ALA A 55 18.29 -21.18 12.49
N LYS A 56 17.83 -20.10 11.85
CA LYS A 56 18.68 -19.11 11.17
C LYS A 56 19.04 -17.91 12.05
N ASN A 57 18.67 -17.91 13.34
CA ASN A 57 18.88 -16.79 14.29
C ASN A 57 18.25 -15.45 13.87
N CYS A 58 17.14 -15.49 13.15
CA CYS A 58 16.33 -14.32 12.81
C CYS A 58 15.31 -14.05 13.93
N ASN A 59 15.22 -12.79 14.37
CA ASN A 59 14.25 -12.36 15.37
C ASN A 59 13.21 -11.36 14.83
N LEU A 60 13.15 -11.20 13.51
CA LEU A 60 12.09 -10.50 12.80
C LEU A 60 11.68 -11.32 11.58
N ILE A 61 10.39 -11.63 11.48
CA ILE A 61 9.76 -12.18 10.27
C ILE A 61 9.01 -11.05 9.58
N VAL A 62 9.30 -10.83 8.30
CA VAL A 62 8.54 -9.94 7.41
C VAL A 62 7.76 -10.80 6.44
N SER A 63 6.43 -10.79 6.56
CA SER A 63 5.53 -11.53 5.68
C SER A 63 4.73 -10.61 4.78
N PHE A 64 4.24 -11.17 3.67
CA PHE A 64 3.21 -10.49 2.89
C PHE A 64 1.87 -10.63 3.61
N HIS A 65 1.42 -11.84 3.88
CA HIS A 65 0.14 -12.10 4.54
C HIS A 65 0.22 -11.90 6.06
N PRO A 66 -0.80 -11.28 6.67
CA PRO A 66 -0.87 -11.10 8.10
C PRO A 66 -1.34 -12.39 8.78
N ILE A 67 -0.51 -12.94 9.68
CA ILE A 67 -0.87 -14.15 10.43
C ILE A 67 -2.07 -13.89 11.37
N ILE A 68 -2.16 -12.66 11.92
CA ILE A 68 -3.33 -12.19 12.65
C ILE A 68 -4.15 -11.37 11.67
N PHE A 69 -5.15 -11.96 11.00
CA PHE A 69 -6.06 -11.19 10.15
C PHE A 69 -7.32 -10.74 10.90
N SER A 70 -7.78 -11.53 11.86
CA SER A 70 -8.92 -11.22 12.73
C SER A 70 -8.50 -11.25 14.20
N GLY A 71 -9.14 -10.42 15.02
CA GLY A 71 -8.81 -10.30 16.44
C GLY A 71 -8.86 -11.64 17.19
N LEU A 72 -7.75 -11.98 17.86
CA LEU A 72 -7.63 -13.21 18.64
C LEU A 72 -8.30 -13.04 20.01
N LYS A 73 -9.35 -13.81 20.27
CA LYS A 73 -10.07 -13.80 21.56
C LYS A 73 -9.42 -14.69 22.62
N LYS A 74 -8.60 -15.65 22.20
CA LYS A 74 -7.90 -16.63 23.06
C LYS A 74 -6.55 -16.97 22.44
N LEU A 75 -5.57 -17.30 23.28
CA LEU A 75 -4.23 -17.77 22.91
C LEU A 75 -3.91 -19.05 23.70
N ASN A 76 -4.50 -20.17 23.29
CA ASN A 76 -4.29 -21.49 23.91
C ASN A 76 -3.77 -22.54 22.92
N GLY A 77 -3.44 -22.12 21.68
CA GLY A 77 -2.78 -22.97 20.69
C GLY A 77 -3.73 -23.89 19.92
N LYS A 78 -5.04 -23.61 19.92
CA LYS A 78 -6.02 -24.43 19.21
C LYS A 78 -5.95 -24.25 17.69
N SER A 79 -5.83 -23.02 17.22
CA SER A 79 -5.65 -22.72 15.79
C SER A 79 -4.17 -22.62 15.40
N TYR A 80 -3.88 -22.77 14.10
CA TYR A 80 -2.52 -22.57 13.58
C TYR A 80 -2.02 -21.14 13.86
N VAL A 81 -2.89 -20.13 13.72
CA VAL A 81 -2.60 -18.73 14.05
C VAL A 81 -2.14 -18.58 15.50
N GLU A 82 -2.90 -19.13 16.44
CA GLU A 82 -2.54 -19.08 17.87
C GLU A 82 -1.20 -19.76 18.14
N ARG A 83 -0.94 -20.91 17.52
CA ARG A 83 0.33 -21.63 17.71
C ARG A 83 1.51 -20.84 17.16
N VAL A 84 1.38 -20.23 15.99
CA VAL A 84 2.41 -19.35 15.40
C VAL A 84 2.70 -18.18 16.33
N VAL A 85 1.65 -17.45 16.77
CA VAL A 85 1.80 -16.28 17.65
C VAL A 85 2.43 -16.67 18.98
N LEU A 86 1.94 -17.74 19.64
CA LEU A 86 2.51 -18.24 20.89
C LEU A 86 3.99 -18.63 20.74
N LYS A 87 4.33 -19.27 19.62
CA LYS A 87 5.71 -19.70 19.34
C LYS A 87 6.63 -18.52 19.08
N ALA A 88 6.19 -17.54 18.30
CA ALA A 88 6.95 -16.31 18.04
C ALA A 88 7.21 -15.53 19.34
N ILE A 89 6.18 -15.36 20.18
CA ILE A 89 6.31 -14.69 21.49
C ILE A 89 7.32 -15.43 22.39
N LYS A 90 7.23 -16.76 22.49
CA LYS A 90 8.13 -17.56 23.34
C LYS A 90 9.59 -17.53 22.91
N ASN A 91 9.88 -17.15 21.66
CA ASN A 91 11.22 -17.10 21.11
C ASN A 91 11.67 -15.66 20.80
N ASP A 92 10.96 -14.65 21.30
CA ASP A 92 11.24 -13.23 21.07
C ASP A 92 11.36 -12.84 19.58
N ILE A 93 10.54 -13.46 18.73
CA ILE A 93 10.48 -13.20 17.29
C ILE A 93 9.35 -12.21 17.00
N ALA A 94 9.69 -11.08 16.40
CA ALA A 94 8.72 -10.12 15.89
C ALA A 94 8.13 -10.57 14.55
N ILE A 95 6.87 -10.22 14.26
CA ILE A 95 6.20 -10.51 12.99
C ILE A 95 5.60 -9.21 12.45
N TYR A 96 5.97 -8.86 11.22
CA TYR A 96 5.47 -7.69 10.50
C TYR A 96 4.84 -8.11 9.17
N ALA A 97 3.70 -7.53 8.81
CA ALA A 97 2.97 -7.84 7.57
C ALA A 97 2.72 -6.61 6.70
N THR A 98 2.87 -6.74 5.38
CA THR A 98 2.62 -5.64 4.41
C THR A 98 1.28 -5.71 3.69
N HIS A 99 0.86 -6.91 3.29
CA HIS A 99 -0.41 -7.23 2.62
C HIS A 99 -0.91 -6.15 1.64
N THR A 100 -2.14 -5.64 1.82
CA THR A 100 -2.76 -4.74 0.83
C THR A 100 -2.07 -3.38 0.71
N ALA A 101 -1.27 -2.96 1.68
CA ALA A 101 -0.43 -1.77 1.52
C ALA A 101 0.62 -1.96 0.41
N LEU A 102 1.15 -3.18 0.28
CA LEU A 102 2.05 -3.53 -0.81
C LEU A 102 1.30 -3.83 -2.11
N ASP A 103 0.08 -4.39 -2.06
CA ASP A 103 -0.75 -4.52 -3.27
C ASP A 103 -1.07 -3.18 -3.92
N ASN A 104 -1.32 -2.17 -3.10
CA ASN A 104 -1.63 -0.81 -3.54
C ASN A 104 -0.41 -0.01 -4.00
N SER A 105 0.80 -0.58 -3.92
CA SER A 105 2.03 0.11 -4.29
C SER A 105 2.35 -0.02 -5.79
N LYS A 106 2.79 1.08 -6.42
CA LYS A 106 3.29 1.11 -7.81
C LYS A 106 4.31 0.02 -8.13
N ASN A 107 5.17 -0.31 -7.17
CA ASN A 107 6.24 -1.30 -7.33
C ASN A 107 5.96 -2.57 -6.50
N GLY A 108 4.69 -2.82 -6.19
CA GLY A 108 4.23 -3.91 -5.35
C GLY A 108 3.98 -5.23 -6.07
N VAL A 109 3.03 -6.00 -5.56
CA VAL A 109 2.73 -7.37 -6.01
C VAL A 109 2.35 -7.41 -7.48
N SER A 110 1.35 -6.62 -7.88
CA SER A 110 0.87 -6.59 -9.27
C SER A 110 1.93 -6.08 -10.24
N ALA A 111 2.80 -5.18 -9.78
CA ALA A 111 3.97 -4.72 -10.53
C ALA A 111 4.96 -5.84 -10.78
N LYS A 112 5.21 -6.67 -9.76
CA LYS A 112 6.08 -7.83 -9.90
C LYS A 112 5.51 -8.88 -10.84
N ILE A 113 4.20 -9.12 -10.83
CA ILE A 113 3.55 -10.03 -11.78
C ILE A 113 3.76 -9.54 -13.22
N ALA A 114 3.55 -8.25 -13.48
CA ALA A 114 3.75 -7.69 -14.80
C ALA A 114 5.21 -7.77 -15.28
N ASP A 115 6.18 -7.53 -14.39
CA ASP A 115 7.61 -7.73 -14.65
C ASP A 115 7.90 -9.19 -15.03
N VAL A 116 7.37 -10.15 -14.27
CA VAL A 116 7.49 -11.58 -14.57
C VAL A 116 6.87 -11.92 -15.92
N LEU A 117 5.75 -11.28 -16.31
CA LEU A 117 5.12 -11.47 -17.62
C LEU A 117 5.75 -10.63 -18.74
N GLY A 118 6.71 -9.75 -18.43
CA GLY A 118 7.34 -8.87 -19.41
C GLY A 118 6.39 -7.84 -20.01
N LEU A 119 5.39 -7.39 -19.26
CA LEU A 119 4.45 -6.37 -19.72
C LEU A 119 5.14 -5.00 -19.79
N ILE A 120 4.80 -4.25 -20.83
CA ILE A 120 5.23 -2.87 -21.04
C ILE A 120 4.05 -1.91 -20.86
N ASN A 121 4.34 -0.61 -20.76
CA ASN A 121 3.33 0.45 -20.64
C ASN A 121 2.34 0.23 -19.48
N THR A 122 2.86 -0.24 -18.34
CA THR A 122 2.06 -0.64 -17.20
C THR A 122 1.51 0.56 -16.43
N LYS A 123 0.26 0.46 -15.98
CA LYS A 123 -0.40 1.42 -15.10
C LYS A 123 -1.32 0.72 -14.11
N ILE A 124 -1.58 1.35 -12.97
CA ILE A 124 -2.51 0.84 -11.96
C ILE A 124 -3.89 0.56 -12.58
N LEU A 125 -4.49 -0.59 -12.24
CA LEU A 125 -5.79 -1.02 -12.76
C LEU A 125 -6.94 -0.36 -11.99
N ILE A 126 -6.87 -0.37 -10.66
CA ILE A 126 -7.89 0.17 -9.76
C ILE A 126 -7.24 1.19 -8.84
N PRO A 127 -7.23 2.48 -9.20
CA PRO A 127 -6.64 3.48 -8.35
C PRO A 127 -7.39 3.60 -7.02
N LYS A 128 -6.63 3.73 -5.92
CA LYS A 128 -7.20 3.89 -4.58
C LYS A 128 -7.77 5.29 -4.43
N ARG A 129 -8.99 5.38 -3.87
CA ARG A 129 -9.67 6.66 -3.61
C ARG A 129 -9.32 7.19 -2.22
N GLY A 130 -9.56 8.49 -2.02
CA GLY A 130 -9.38 9.13 -0.72
C GLY A 130 -7.92 9.35 -0.29
N ILE A 131 -6.96 9.07 -1.18
CA ILE A 131 -5.53 9.26 -0.90
C ILE A 131 -5.13 10.72 -0.97
N ILE A 132 -5.71 11.52 -1.86
CA ILE A 132 -5.36 12.92 -2.00
C ILE A 132 -6.32 13.75 -1.14
N LYS A 133 -5.76 14.50 -0.19
CA LYS A 133 -6.49 15.45 0.65
C LYS A 133 -6.08 16.86 0.32
N LYS A 134 -6.96 17.81 0.64
CA LYS A 134 -6.74 19.24 0.47
C LYS A 134 -6.80 19.91 1.84
N LEU A 135 -5.75 20.66 2.18
CA LEU A 135 -5.74 21.61 3.28
C LEU A 135 -6.10 22.99 2.74
N THR A 136 -7.03 23.64 3.42
CA THR A 136 -7.28 25.08 3.29
C THR A 136 -7.07 25.74 4.64
N THR A 137 -6.26 26.79 4.71
CA THR A 137 -6.03 27.56 5.95
C THR A 137 -5.88 29.04 5.64
N TYR A 138 -5.86 29.88 6.67
CA TYR A 138 -5.92 31.34 6.58
C TYR A 138 -4.87 31.94 7.50
N VAL A 139 -3.95 32.71 6.95
CA VAL A 139 -2.78 33.23 7.67
C VAL A 139 -2.53 34.70 7.32
N PRO A 140 -2.04 35.54 8.24
CA PRO A 140 -1.63 36.91 7.92
C PRO A 140 -0.68 36.98 6.73
N VAL A 141 -0.80 38.06 5.95
CA VAL A 141 -0.02 38.25 4.70
C VAL A 141 1.49 38.11 4.92
N ASN A 142 2.01 38.60 6.04
CA ASN A 142 3.45 38.60 6.33
C ASN A 142 4.00 37.18 6.60
N ASP A 143 3.15 36.28 7.13
CA ASP A 143 3.54 34.93 7.54
C ASP A 143 3.25 33.87 6.46
N ALA A 144 2.46 34.23 5.44
CA ALA A 144 2.00 33.30 4.40
C ALA A 144 3.13 32.57 3.66
N ASN A 145 4.23 33.27 3.34
CA ASN A 145 5.36 32.65 2.64
C ASN A 145 6.09 31.61 3.51
N VAL A 146 6.27 31.93 4.80
CA VAL A 146 6.97 31.06 5.75
C VAL A 146 6.14 29.81 5.99
N LEU A 147 4.86 29.97 6.32
CA LEU A 147 3.96 28.84 6.56
C LEU A 147 3.89 27.89 5.36
N ARG A 148 3.75 28.41 4.13
CA ARG A 148 3.72 27.55 2.93
C ARG A 148 4.99 26.72 2.78
N LYS A 149 6.16 27.34 3.00
CA LYS A 149 7.44 26.63 2.89
C LYS A 149 7.50 25.46 3.87
N GLU A 150 7.06 25.67 5.11
CA GLU A 150 7.04 24.60 6.11
C GLU A 150 6.01 23.52 5.78
N LEU A 151 4.83 23.88 5.28
CA LEU A 151 3.85 22.90 4.80
C LEU A 151 4.42 22.04 3.65
N PHE A 152 5.21 22.64 2.74
CA PHE A 152 5.88 21.89 1.68
C PHE A 152 6.96 20.93 2.22
N ASN A 153 7.76 21.38 3.19
CA ASN A 153 8.73 20.52 3.88
C ASN A 153 8.05 19.33 4.57
N ALA A 154 6.83 19.52 5.08
CA ALA A 154 6.00 18.47 5.67
C ALA A 154 5.33 17.53 4.64
N GLY A 155 5.59 17.73 3.35
CA GLY A 155 5.11 16.86 2.27
C GLY A 155 3.82 17.32 1.60
N ALA A 156 3.33 18.53 1.88
CA ALA A 156 2.24 19.13 1.13
C ALA A 156 2.71 19.71 -0.21
N GLY A 157 1.80 19.85 -1.17
CA GLY A 157 2.08 20.49 -2.47
C GLY A 157 2.81 19.59 -3.46
N ASN A 158 2.93 18.30 -3.18
CA ASN A 158 3.47 17.31 -4.12
C ASN A 158 2.34 16.80 -5.04
N VAL A 159 2.47 17.02 -6.34
CA VAL A 159 1.46 16.65 -7.35
C VAL A 159 2.15 16.08 -8.58
N GLY A 160 2.16 14.75 -8.69
CA GLY A 160 2.86 14.07 -9.79
C GLY A 160 4.34 14.46 -9.83
N ASN A 161 4.77 15.12 -10.89
CA ASN A 161 6.16 15.55 -11.10
C ASN A 161 6.46 16.97 -10.60
N TYR A 162 5.53 17.62 -9.89
CA TYR A 162 5.69 18.97 -9.37
C TYR A 162 5.67 18.97 -7.84
N ASP A 163 6.51 19.81 -7.25
CA ASP A 163 6.55 20.07 -5.81
C ASP A 163 6.09 21.50 -5.50
N ASN A 164 5.97 21.85 -4.22
CA ASN A 164 5.67 23.20 -3.75
C ASN A 164 4.39 23.84 -4.34
N CYS A 165 3.42 23.02 -4.76
CA CYS A 165 2.18 23.50 -5.37
C CYS A 165 1.23 24.07 -4.33
N SER A 166 0.76 25.30 -4.52
CA SER A 166 -0.32 25.89 -3.71
C SER A 166 -1.10 26.92 -4.53
N PHE A 167 -2.32 27.20 -4.09
CA PHE A 167 -3.13 28.30 -4.60
C PHE A 167 -3.44 29.28 -3.45
N ASN A 168 -3.37 30.58 -3.72
CA ASN A 168 -3.41 31.62 -2.70
C ASN A 168 -4.43 32.69 -3.08
N VAL A 169 -5.25 33.12 -2.12
CA VAL A 169 -6.23 34.21 -2.31
C VAL A 169 -6.11 35.19 -1.15
N LEU A 170 -5.94 36.49 -1.45
CA LEU A 170 -6.00 37.55 -0.46
C LEU A 170 -7.47 37.83 -0.07
N GLY A 171 -7.75 37.90 1.21
CA GLY A 171 -9.07 38.22 1.75
C GLY A 171 -9.01 38.96 3.08
N ASP A 172 -10.19 39.20 3.65
CA ASP A 172 -10.36 39.75 4.99
C ASP A 172 -10.86 38.65 5.92
N GLY A 173 -10.09 38.35 6.97
CA GLY A 173 -10.51 37.53 8.09
C GLY A 173 -11.15 38.41 9.17
N THR A 174 -12.19 37.93 9.84
CA THR A 174 -12.81 38.65 10.96
C THR A 174 -12.95 37.73 12.16
N PHE A 175 -12.63 38.24 13.34
CA PHE A 175 -12.71 37.46 14.58
C PHE A 175 -12.94 38.36 15.81
N ARG A 176 -13.48 37.75 16.86
CA ARG A 176 -13.62 38.36 18.19
C ARG A 176 -13.21 37.35 19.26
N GLY A 177 -12.07 37.59 19.88
CA GLY A 177 -11.59 36.77 21.00
C GLY A 177 -12.52 36.83 22.21
N ASN A 178 -12.71 35.71 22.91
CA ASN A 178 -13.52 35.63 24.13
C ASN A 178 -12.70 36.06 25.38
N ASN A 179 -13.21 35.82 26.58
CA ASN A 179 -12.51 36.15 27.83
C ASN A 179 -11.29 35.26 28.16
N GLU A 180 -10.97 34.28 27.33
CA GLU A 180 -9.84 33.36 27.51
C GLU A 180 -8.77 33.53 26.42
N SER A 181 -9.12 34.09 25.25
CA SER A 181 -8.20 34.27 24.13
C SER A 181 -6.95 35.09 24.48
N ASN A 182 -5.81 34.71 23.90
CA ASN A 182 -4.55 35.44 23.94
C ASN A 182 -4.07 35.79 22.50
N PRO A 183 -4.76 36.72 21.80
CA PRO A 183 -4.51 36.95 20.38
C PRO A 183 -3.13 37.57 20.13
N THR A 184 -2.36 36.98 19.20
CA THR A 184 -1.12 37.58 18.67
C THR A 184 -1.39 38.87 17.90
N ILE A 185 -2.55 38.95 17.25
CA ILE A 185 -3.02 40.11 16.47
C ILE A 185 -4.44 40.48 16.92
N GLY A 186 -4.68 41.77 17.16
CA GLY A 186 -5.98 42.29 17.60
C GLY A 186 -6.16 42.35 19.12
N LYS A 187 -7.38 42.68 19.55
CA LYS A 187 -7.75 42.81 20.97
C LYS A 187 -8.87 41.87 21.40
N LYS A 188 -8.73 41.37 22.63
CA LYS A 188 -9.70 40.55 23.34
C LYS A 188 -11.04 41.26 23.50
N GLY A 189 -12.15 40.56 23.22
CA GLY A 189 -13.50 41.12 23.33
C GLY A 189 -13.90 42.10 22.22
N GLU A 190 -12.98 42.52 21.35
CA GLU A 190 -13.23 43.45 20.25
C GLU A 190 -13.35 42.69 18.91
N ASN A 191 -14.17 43.21 17.98
CA ASN A 191 -14.18 42.71 16.61
C ASN A 191 -12.93 43.22 15.90
N ASN A 192 -12.12 42.31 15.36
CA ASN A 192 -10.93 42.61 14.59
C ASN A 192 -11.11 42.14 13.15
N THR A 193 -10.50 42.86 12.22
CA THR A 193 -10.46 42.52 10.78
C THR A 193 -9.01 42.56 10.35
N GLU A 194 -8.51 41.48 9.76
CA GLU A 194 -7.12 41.35 9.32
C GLU A 194 -7.03 40.90 7.87
N LYS A 195 -6.00 41.39 7.16
CA LYS A 195 -5.69 40.92 5.81
C LYS A 195 -5.01 39.56 5.90
N GLU A 196 -5.61 38.57 5.25
CA GLU A 196 -5.15 37.18 5.31
C GLU A 196 -5.01 36.58 3.91
N ILE A 197 -4.08 35.63 3.80
CA ILE A 197 -3.95 34.76 2.64
C ILE A 197 -4.64 33.44 2.97
N LYS A 198 -5.69 33.13 2.20
CA LYS A 198 -6.23 31.79 2.10
C LYS A 198 -5.24 30.93 1.32
N ILE A 199 -4.60 29.98 1.99
CA ILE A 199 -3.70 29.00 1.37
C ILE A 199 -4.51 27.73 1.09
N SER A 200 -4.42 27.22 -0.13
CA SER A 200 -4.95 25.92 -0.53
C SER A 200 -3.82 25.03 -1.06
N VAL A 201 -3.66 23.86 -0.46
CA VAL A 201 -2.61 22.89 -0.82
C VAL A 201 -3.18 21.48 -0.80
N ILE A 202 -2.72 20.59 -1.68
CA ILE A 202 -3.06 19.17 -1.64
C ILE A 202 -1.89 18.34 -1.13
N PHE A 203 -2.17 17.18 -0.54
CA PHE A 203 -1.17 16.28 0.03
C PHE A 203 -1.71 14.85 0.08
N GLU A 204 -0.82 13.86 0.18
CA GLU A 204 -1.21 12.46 0.38
C GLU A 204 -1.65 12.22 1.82
N SER A 205 -2.67 11.37 2.05
CA SER A 205 -3.25 11.08 3.36
C SER A 205 -2.22 10.70 4.43
N LYS A 206 -1.17 9.96 4.06
CA LYS A 206 -0.07 9.57 4.95
C LYS A 206 0.68 10.77 5.58
N ASN A 207 0.64 11.93 4.93
CA ASN A 207 1.30 13.15 5.41
C ASN A 207 0.38 13.99 6.32
N GLU A 208 -0.88 13.61 6.55
CA GLU A 208 -1.85 14.45 7.27
C GLU A 208 -1.36 14.87 8.65
N VAL A 209 -0.88 13.93 9.45
CA VAL A 209 -0.41 14.23 10.81
C VAL A 209 0.78 15.18 10.77
N SER A 210 1.74 14.96 9.85
CA SER A 210 2.90 15.84 9.70
C SER A 210 2.46 17.24 9.25
N VAL A 211 1.58 17.33 8.26
CA VAL A 211 1.09 18.61 7.72
C VAL A 211 0.31 19.39 8.76
N LEU A 212 -0.54 18.73 9.55
CA LEU A 212 -1.31 19.37 10.61
C LEU A 212 -0.43 19.83 11.77
N ASN A 213 0.53 19.01 12.22
CA ASN A 213 1.47 19.43 13.26
C ASN A 213 2.29 20.64 12.79
N THR A 214 2.82 20.59 11.57
CA THR A 214 3.57 21.71 10.99
C THR A 214 2.71 22.96 10.84
N LEU A 215 1.43 22.81 10.47
CA LEU A 215 0.48 23.92 10.45
C LEU A 215 0.38 24.56 11.83
N GLN A 216 0.10 23.79 12.89
CA GLN A 216 -0.06 24.31 14.24
C GLN A 216 1.22 24.96 14.79
N GLU A 217 2.38 24.34 14.55
CA GLU A 217 3.67 24.82 15.06
C GLU A 217 4.16 26.12 14.40
N ASN A 218 3.75 26.39 13.16
CA ASN A 218 4.26 27.50 12.36
C ASN A 218 3.21 28.56 12.04
N HIS A 219 2.00 28.43 12.59
CA HIS A 219 0.97 29.45 12.46
C HIS A 219 1.14 30.55 13.53
N PRO A 220 0.98 31.84 13.19
CA PRO A 220 1.10 32.92 14.18
C PRO A 220 -0.06 33.01 15.18
N TYR A 221 -1.18 32.34 14.89
CA TYR A 221 -2.35 32.31 15.78
C TYR A 221 -2.31 31.07 16.67
N GLU A 222 -2.73 31.26 17.92
CA GLU A 222 -2.93 30.18 18.90
C GLU A 222 -3.99 29.17 18.43
N GLU A 223 -5.10 29.67 17.87
CA GLU A 223 -6.20 28.85 17.34
C GLU A 223 -6.22 28.96 15.82
N VAL A 224 -5.83 27.89 15.14
CA VAL A 224 -5.68 27.88 13.67
C VAL A 224 -6.99 27.46 13.00
N ALA A 225 -7.55 28.33 12.16
CA ALA A 225 -8.67 27.98 11.30
C ALA A 225 -8.19 27.21 10.06
N TYR A 226 -8.72 26.00 9.86
CA TYR A 226 -8.43 25.20 8.69
C TYR A 226 -9.55 24.21 8.32
N GLU A 227 -9.50 23.72 7.09
CA GLU A 227 -10.39 22.71 6.54
C GLU A 227 -9.55 21.60 5.90
N ILE A 228 -9.88 20.34 6.18
CA ILE A 228 -9.38 19.17 5.45
C ILE A 228 -10.52 18.58 4.63
N ILE A 229 -10.31 18.47 3.32
CA ILE A 229 -11.26 17.86 2.39
C ILE A 229 -10.60 16.66 1.72
N THR A 230 -11.23 15.50 1.79
CA THR A 230 -10.83 14.33 1.01
C THR A 230 -11.32 14.50 -0.43
N THR A 231 -10.41 14.37 -1.40
CA THR A 231 -10.73 14.59 -2.82
C THR A 231 -11.00 13.28 -3.55
N GLU A 232 -11.76 13.34 -4.64
CA GLU A 232 -11.90 12.23 -5.59
C GLU A 232 -10.73 12.16 -6.59
N ASN A 233 -9.70 12.99 -6.42
CA ASN A 233 -8.52 12.96 -7.26
C ASN A 233 -7.81 11.62 -7.11
N VAL A 234 -7.35 11.09 -8.24
CA VAL A 234 -6.70 9.80 -8.30
C VAL A 234 -5.19 9.98 -8.30
N HIS A 235 -4.52 9.27 -7.39
CA HIS A 235 -3.07 9.11 -7.45
C HIS A 235 -2.72 7.98 -8.43
N GLN A 236 -1.97 8.29 -9.49
CA GLN A 236 -1.72 7.33 -10.59
C GLN A 236 -0.85 6.14 -10.18
N ASP A 237 -0.08 6.30 -9.10
CA ASP A 237 0.87 5.31 -8.61
C ASP A 237 0.38 4.53 -7.37
N ILE A 238 -0.88 4.73 -6.96
CA ILE A 238 -1.44 4.06 -5.77
C ILE A 238 -2.78 3.41 -6.12
N GLY A 239 -2.84 2.09 -5.97
CA GLY A 239 -4.04 1.30 -6.23
C GLY A 239 -3.75 -0.16 -6.52
N MET A 240 -4.80 -0.95 -6.60
CA MET A 240 -4.71 -2.39 -6.78
C MET A 240 -4.68 -2.81 -8.25
N GLY A 241 -3.96 -3.90 -8.51
CA GLY A 241 -3.85 -4.48 -9.82
C GLY A 241 -3.05 -3.60 -10.79
N MET A 242 -2.68 -4.19 -11.92
CA MET A 242 -1.99 -3.47 -12.98
C MET A 242 -2.48 -3.90 -14.34
N ILE A 243 -2.46 -2.99 -15.30
CA ILE A 243 -2.74 -3.28 -16.71
C ILE A 243 -1.55 -2.83 -17.55
N GLY A 244 -1.16 -3.66 -18.50
CA GLY A 244 -0.07 -3.39 -19.43
C GLY A 244 -0.24 -4.16 -20.74
N GLU A 245 0.77 -4.13 -21.58
CA GLU A 245 0.73 -4.75 -22.90
C GLU A 245 1.88 -5.75 -23.07
N LEU A 246 1.63 -6.86 -23.74
CA LEU A 246 2.70 -7.71 -24.26
C LEU A 246 3.47 -6.95 -25.36
N PRO A 247 4.79 -7.15 -25.48
CA PRO A 247 5.58 -6.61 -26.59
C PRO A 247 5.10 -7.10 -27.96
N SER A 248 4.52 -8.30 -28.02
CA SER A 248 3.93 -8.88 -29.23
C SER A 248 2.68 -9.67 -28.87
N GLU A 249 1.66 -9.58 -29.72
CA GLU A 249 0.41 -10.29 -29.50
C GLU A 249 0.56 -11.81 -29.65
N MET A 250 -0.27 -12.55 -28.91
CA MET A 250 -0.29 -14.02 -28.94
C MET A 250 -1.73 -14.52 -29.01
N ASN A 251 -2.00 -15.66 -29.63
CA ASN A 251 -3.33 -16.27 -29.51
C ASN A 251 -3.55 -16.79 -28.07
N GLU A 252 -4.81 -17.00 -27.68
CA GLU A 252 -5.16 -17.36 -26.30
C GLU A 252 -4.49 -18.65 -25.79
N LYS A 253 -4.32 -19.68 -26.62
CA LYS A 253 -3.72 -20.96 -26.20
C LYS A 253 -2.24 -20.82 -25.92
N ASP A 254 -1.53 -20.10 -26.79
CA ASP A 254 -0.11 -19.80 -26.60
C ASP A 254 0.08 -18.87 -25.40
N PHE A 255 -0.82 -17.91 -25.20
CA PHE A 255 -0.83 -17.04 -24.03
C PHE A 255 -1.04 -17.83 -22.72
N LEU A 256 -2.00 -18.75 -22.65
CA LEU A 256 -2.22 -19.58 -21.46
C LEU A 256 -1.00 -20.49 -21.16
N SER A 257 -0.36 -21.02 -22.21
CA SER A 257 0.87 -21.81 -22.08
C SER A 257 2.05 -20.96 -21.60
N PHE A 258 2.19 -19.75 -22.13
CA PHE A 258 3.13 -18.74 -21.68
C PHE A 258 2.91 -18.38 -20.21
N LEU A 259 1.66 -18.11 -19.83
CA LEU A 259 1.26 -17.76 -18.48
C LEU A 259 1.61 -18.87 -17.49
N LYS A 260 1.24 -20.12 -17.81
CA LYS A 260 1.58 -21.31 -17.02
C LYS A 260 3.09 -21.39 -16.75
N LYS A 261 3.91 -21.22 -17.80
CA LYS A 261 5.37 -21.29 -17.72
C LYS A 261 5.97 -20.14 -16.91
N ARG A 262 5.55 -18.90 -17.16
CA ARG A 262 6.13 -17.71 -16.50
C ARG A 262 5.76 -17.61 -15.03
N MET A 263 4.51 -17.95 -14.70
CA MET A 263 4.01 -17.94 -13.33
C MET A 263 4.30 -19.22 -12.56
N LYS A 264 4.97 -20.20 -13.18
CA LYS A 264 5.36 -21.47 -12.55
C LYS A 264 4.18 -22.17 -11.85
N THR A 265 3.02 -22.18 -12.53
CA THR A 265 1.82 -22.86 -12.01
C THR A 265 1.62 -24.21 -12.69
N ASP A 266 1.10 -25.18 -11.95
CA ASP A 266 0.80 -26.52 -12.49
C ASP A 266 -0.44 -26.51 -13.38
N CYS A 267 -1.39 -25.61 -13.14
CA CYS A 267 -2.60 -25.49 -13.95
C CYS A 267 -3.06 -24.03 -14.11
N VAL A 268 -3.74 -23.74 -15.22
CA VAL A 268 -4.42 -22.46 -15.43
C VAL A 268 -5.89 -22.77 -15.69
N ARG A 269 -6.77 -22.35 -14.78
CA ARG A 269 -8.22 -22.44 -14.99
C ARG A 269 -8.65 -21.19 -15.74
N HIS A 270 -9.41 -21.32 -16.82
CA HIS A 270 -9.76 -20.16 -17.63
C HIS A 270 -11.23 -20.17 -18.06
N SER A 271 -11.77 -18.98 -18.38
CA SER A 271 -13.07 -18.85 -19.04
C SER A 271 -13.03 -19.40 -20.47
N ALA A 272 -14.18 -19.52 -21.12
CA ALA A 272 -14.23 -19.90 -22.53
C ALA A 272 -13.32 -19.00 -23.38
N LEU A 273 -12.59 -19.62 -24.32
CA LEU A 273 -11.77 -18.92 -25.30
C LEU A 273 -12.65 -18.07 -26.23
N LEU A 274 -12.11 -16.95 -26.68
CA LEU A 274 -12.78 -15.96 -27.52
C LEU A 274 -12.33 -16.00 -28.98
N ASP A 275 -11.32 -16.81 -29.30
CA ASP A 275 -10.63 -16.88 -30.60
C ASP A 275 -10.08 -15.50 -31.02
N LYS A 276 -9.47 -14.80 -30.06
CA LYS A 276 -8.85 -13.48 -30.24
C LYS A 276 -7.36 -13.51 -29.90
N ASN A 277 -6.62 -12.50 -30.35
CA ASN A 277 -5.26 -12.27 -29.88
C ASN A 277 -5.27 -11.52 -28.55
N ILE A 278 -4.34 -11.88 -27.67
CA ILE A 278 -4.07 -11.24 -26.39
C ILE A 278 -2.90 -10.27 -26.57
N LYS A 279 -3.14 -9.00 -26.25
CA LYS A 279 -2.10 -7.98 -26.18
C LYS A 279 -2.16 -7.22 -24.86
N LYS A 280 -3.32 -6.70 -24.47
CA LYS A 280 -3.50 -5.94 -23.23
C LYS A 280 -3.94 -6.87 -22.10
N ILE A 281 -3.19 -6.86 -21.01
CA ILE A 281 -3.38 -7.80 -19.89
C ILE A 281 -3.55 -7.00 -18.61
N ALA A 282 -4.63 -7.29 -17.89
CA ALA A 282 -4.81 -6.88 -16.50
C ALA A 282 -4.35 -8.01 -15.57
N VAL A 283 -3.71 -7.66 -14.46
CA VAL A 283 -3.23 -8.59 -13.42
C VAL A 283 -3.57 -8.08 -12.04
N LEU A 284 -3.92 -8.98 -11.13
CA LEU A 284 -4.06 -8.70 -9.70
C LEU A 284 -3.73 -9.97 -8.91
N GLY A 285 -2.74 -9.90 -8.03
CA GLY A 285 -2.33 -11.04 -7.18
C GLY A 285 -3.43 -11.44 -6.19
N GLY A 286 -3.46 -12.72 -5.82
CA GLY A 286 -4.42 -13.24 -4.86
C GLY A 286 -5.87 -13.24 -5.37
N SER A 287 -6.81 -13.03 -4.45
CA SER A 287 -8.26 -13.14 -4.72
C SER A 287 -8.84 -11.91 -5.41
N GLY A 288 -8.63 -11.77 -6.72
CA GLY A 288 -9.00 -10.58 -7.49
C GLY A 288 -10.33 -10.62 -8.24
N ALA A 289 -11.28 -11.48 -7.88
CA ALA A 289 -12.54 -11.59 -8.61
C ALA A 289 -13.38 -10.29 -8.65
N PHE A 290 -13.21 -9.41 -7.65
CA PHE A 290 -13.88 -8.11 -7.59
C PHE A 290 -13.44 -7.17 -8.73
N ALA A 291 -12.25 -7.35 -9.29
CA ALA A 291 -11.65 -6.48 -10.29
C ALA A 291 -12.00 -6.85 -11.75
N ILE A 292 -12.79 -7.92 -11.97
CA ILE A 292 -13.19 -8.35 -13.33
C ILE A 292 -13.86 -7.20 -14.12
N SER A 293 -14.75 -6.44 -13.49
CA SER A 293 -15.42 -5.31 -14.15
C SER A 293 -14.42 -4.19 -14.51
N ASN A 294 -13.45 -3.93 -13.64
CA ASN A 294 -12.41 -2.94 -13.88
C ASN A 294 -11.50 -3.35 -15.05
N ALA A 295 -11.09 -4.61 -15.11
CA ALA A 295 -10.31 -5.16 -16.22
C ALA A 295 -11.04 -5.02 -17.57
N LYS A 296 -12.35 -5.35 -17.61
CA LYS A 296 -13.21 -5.14 -18.79
C LYS A 296 -13.28 -3.67 -19.20
N LYS A 297 -13.54 -2.77 -18.24
CA LYS A 297 -13.62 -1.32 -18.50
C LYS A 297 -12.29 -0.73 -18.99
N ALA A 298 -11.17 -1.27 -18.53
CA ALA A 298 -9.83 -0.90 -18.98
C ALA A 298 -9.47 -1.46 -20.37
N GLY A 299 -10.35 -2.31 -20.94
CA GLY A 299 -10.19 -2.90 -22.26
C GLY A 299 -9.09 -3.97 -22.31
N ALA A 300 -8.89 -4.71 -21.23
CA ALA A 300 -7.97 -5.84 -21.21
C ALA A 300 -8.53 -7.00 -22.04
N ASP A 301 -7.65 -7.66 -22.81
CA ASP A 301 -7.98 -8.87 -23.57
C ASP A 301 -8.01 -10.10 -22.64
N ALA A 302 -7.13 -10.10 -21.64
CA ALA A 302 -7.10 -11.10 -20.57
C ALA A 302 -6.97 -10.45 -19.18
N TYR A 303 -7.60 -11.07 -18.19
CA TYR A 303 -7.43 -10.75 -16.78
C TYR A 303 -6.89 -11.96 -16.01
N ILE A 304 -5.71 -11.78 -15.42
CA ILE A 304 -5.02 -12.80 -14.63
C ILE A 304 -5.20 -12.49 -13.14
N SER A 305 -5.71 -13.46 -12.39
CA SER A 305 -5.78 -13.39 -10.93
C SER A 305 -5.89 -14.80 -10.35
N ALA A 306 -6.44 -14.94 -9.15
CA ALA A 306 -6.72 -16.22 -8.52
C ALA A 306 -8.05 -16.22 -7.75
N ASP A 307 -8.36 -17.39 -7.19
CA ASP A 307 -9.53 -17.67 -6.35
C ASP A 307 -10.88 -17.35 -7.00
N PHE A 308 -10.98 -17.46 -8.33
CA PHE A 308 -12.25 -17.32 -9.01
C PHE A 308 -13.18 -18.47 -8.63
N LYS A 309 -14.37 -18.11 -8.16
CA LYS A 309 -15.46 -19.06 -7.92
C LYS A 309 -16.15 -19.38 -9.24
N TYR A 310 -16.85 -20.52 -9.27
CA TYR A 310 -17.55 -21.01 -10.47
C TYR A 310 -18.38 -19.94 -11.18
N HIS A 311 -19.22 -19.21 -10.44
CA HIS A 311 -20.10 -18.20 -11.05
C HIS A 311 -19.36 -16.95 -11.57
N GLU A 312 -18.13 -16.73 -11.14
CA GLU A 312 -17.34 -15.56 -11.53
C GLU A 312 -16.77 -15.72 -12.94
N PHE A 313 -16.53 -16.96 -13.39
CA PHE A 313 -16.15 -17.23 -14.77
C PHE A 313 -17.21 -16.77 -15.79
N PHE A 314 -18.50 -16.75 -15.43
CA PHE A 314 -19.55 -16.23 -16.31
C PHE A 314 -19.45 -14.71 -16.52
N LYS A 315 -18.82 -13.96 -15.60
CA LYS A 315 -18.64 -12.49 -15.72
C LYS A 315 -17.73 -12.10 -16.89
N ALA A 316 -16.99 -13.07 -17.47
CA ALA A 316 -16.22 -12.90 -18.70
C ALA A 316 -17.10 -12.44 -19.86
N GLU A 317 -18.33 -12.96 -19.99
CA GLU A 317 -19.34 -12.57 -20.99
C GLU A 317 -18.81 -12.43 -22.43
N LYS A 318 -17.94 -13.35 -22.87
CA LYS A 318 -17.29 -13.33 -24.19
C LYS A 318 -16.53 -12.03 -24.52
N SER A 319 -16.18 -11.24 -23.51
CA SER A 319 -15.57 -9.92 -23.66
C SER A 319 -14.12 -9.86 -23.21
N ILE A 320 -13.70 -10.77 -22.34
CA ILE A 320 -12.35 -10.89 -21.78
C ILE A 320 -12.05 -12.36 -21.48
N LEU A 321 -10.79 -12.78 -21.61
CA LEU A 321 -10.32 -14.07 -21.12
C LEU A 321 -9.98 -13.95 -19.63
N LEU A 322 -10.67 -14.70 -18.77
CA LEU A 322 -10.29 -14.83 -17.37
C LEU A 322 -9.31 -15.99 -17.21
N ALA A 323 -8.20 -15.77 -16.53
CA ALA A 323 -7.21 -16.78 -16.19
C ALA A 323 -6.93 -16.77 -14.69
N ASP A 324 -7.28 -17.88 -14.04
CA ASP A 324 -6.96 -18.16 -12.64
C ASP A 324 -5.72 -19.05 -12.59
N ILE A 325 -4.65 -18.51 -12.01
CA ILE A 325 -3.32 -19.16 -11.96
C ILE A 325 -3.00 -19.78 -10.59
N GLY A 326 -3.91 -19.65 -9.62
CA GLY A 326 -3.66 -19.99 -8.22
C GLY A 326 -3.12 -18.82 -7.38
N HIS A 327 -3.56 -18.76 -6.11
CA HIS A 327 -3.29 -17.63 -5.22
C HIS A 327 -1.81 -17.53 -4.89
N TYR A 328 -1.23 -18.62 -4.39
CA TYR A 328 0.19 -18.71 -4.08
C TYR A 328 1.04 -18.40 -5.32
N GLU A 329 0.68 -18.94 -6.48
CA GLU A 329 1.44 -18.81 -7.72
C GLU A 329 1.47 -17.36 -8.22
N SER A 330 0.39 -16.61 -7.99
CA SER A 330 0.31 -15.19 -8.33
C SER A 330 1.18 -14.30 -7.44
N GLU A 331 1.47 -14.72 -6.20
CA GLU A 331 2.13 -13.89 -5.19
C GLU A 331 3.51 -14.41 -4.75
N GLN A 332 3.91 -15.61 -5.18
CA GLN A 332 5.18 -16.25 -4.79
C GLN A 332 6.43 -15.38 -5.03
N PHE A 333 6.33 -14.40 -5.93
CA PHE A 333 7.40 -13.48 -6.26
C PHE A 333 7.54 -12.30 -5.28
N THR A 334 6.52 -12.03 -4.45
CA THR A 334 6.48 -10.92 -3.49
C THR A 334 7.58 -11.02 -2.45
N LYS A 335 7.88 -12.22 -1.95
CA LYS A 335 8.98 -12.41 -0.99
C LYS A 335 10.35 -12.04 -1.58
N ASN A 336 10.56 -12.24 -2.89
CA ASN A 336 11.80 -11.83 -3.56
C ASN A 336 11.90 -10.31 -3.65
N LEU A 337 10.80 -9.63 -3.97
CA LEU A 337 10.74 -8.16 -4.00
C LEU A 337 11.18 -7.55 -2.65
N LEU A 338 10.65 -8.08 -1.54
CA LEU A 338 10.97 -7.61 -0.20
C LEU A 338 12.43 -7.89 0.18
N VAL A 339 12.95 -9.08 -0.12
CA VAL A 339 14.37 -9.42 0.12
C VAL A 339 15.30 -8.52 -0.69
N ASP A 340 15.03 -8.34 -1.98
CA ASP A 340 15.84 -7.48 -2.86
C ASP A 340 15.85 -6.04 -2.36
N TYR A 341 14.69 -5.53 -1.92
CA TYR A 341 14.57 -4.19 -1.37
C TYR A 341 15.36 -4.03 -0.07
N LEU A 342 15.15 -4.93 0.89
CA LEU A 342 15.80 -4.87 2.20
C LEU A 342 17.31 -5.05 2.10
N THR A 343 17.78 -5.97 1.25
CA THR A 343 19.22 -6.28 1.09
C THR A 343 19.99 -5.09 0.53
N LYS A 344 19.35 -4.27 -0.33
CA LYS A 344 19.93 -3.02 -0.83
C LYS A 344 20.03 -1.93 0.25
N LYS A 345 19.21 -2.01 1.31
CA LYS A 345 19.12 -0.98 2.36
C LYS A 345 19.94 -1.31 3.60
N PHE A 346 20.10 -2.60 3.91
CA PHE A 346 20.69 -3.04 5.16
C PHE A 346 21.75 -4.12 4.91
N SER A 347 22.91 -3.97 5.54
CA SER A 347 24.04 -4.89 5.44
C SER A 347 24.55 -5.41 6.79
N ASN A 348 23.97 -4.94 7.91
CA ASN A 348 24.45 -5.20 9.26
C ASN A 348 24.08 -6.59 9.82
N PHE A 349 23.11 -7.27 9.21
CA PHE A 349 22.64 -8.60 9.60
C PHE A 349 22.10 -9.35 8.38
N ALA A 350 21.84 -10.65 8.54
CA ALA A 350 21.32 -11.48 7.47
C ALA A 350 19.86 -11.14 7.15
N ILE A 351 19.58 -10.88 5.87
CA ILE A 351 18.23 -10.87 5.30
C ILE A 351 18.09 -12.16 4.52
N ILE A 352 17.18 -13.01 4.98
CA ILE A 352 17.05 -14.39 4.52
C ILE A 352 15.70 -14.54 3.84
N LEU A 353 15.71 -15.04 2.61
CA LEU A 353 14.51 -15.50 1.93
C LEU A 353 14.11 -16.87 2.50
N SER A 354 12.88 -17.02 2.98
CA SER A 354 12.39 -18.31 3.45
C SER A 354 12.43 -19.37 2.33
N GLU A 355 13.06 -20.49 2.65
CA GLU A 355 13.18 -21.66 1.78
C GLU A 355 11.91 -22.52 1.78
N LYS A 356 11.00 -22.27 2.73
CA LYS A 356 9.74 -23.02 2.86
C LYS A 356 8.73 -22.60 1.81
N SER A 357 8.12 -23.60 1.17
CA SER A 357 6.90 -23.39 0.39
C SER A 357 5.73 -23.30 1.35
N THR A 358 4.91 -22.27 1.19
CA THR A 358 3.72 -22.06 2.02
C THR A 358 2.43 -22.37 1.25
N ASN A 359 2.53 -22.93 0.04
CA ASN A 359 1.36 -23.29 -0.77
C ASN A 359 0.58 -24.45 -0.12
N PRO A 360 -0.69 -24.24 0.30
CA PRO A 360 -1.50 -25.31 0.86
C PRO A 360 -2.23 -26.13 -0.23
N ILE A 361 -2.14 -25.74 -1.51
CA ILE A 361 -2.87 -26.34 -2.62
C ILE A 361 -1.96 -27.30 -3.39
N TYR A 362 -2.46 -28.51 -3.64
CA TYR A 362 -1.78 -29.56 -4.40
C TYR A 362 -2.62 -29.98 -5.61
N TYR A 363 -1.99 -30.05 -6.77
CA TYR A 363 -2.61 -30.44 -8.03
C TYR A 363 -2.35 -31.93 -8.33
N ILE A 364 -3.29 -32.60 -9.01
CA ILE A 364 -3.17 -34.02 -9.45
C ILE A 364 -3.08 -34.13 -10.96
#